data_AF-X1T0J1-F1
#
_entry.id   AF-X1T0J1-F1
#
_cell.length_a   1.000
_cell.length_b   1.000
_cell.length_c   1.000
_cell.angle_alpha   90.00
_cell.angle_beta   90.00
_cell.angle_gamma   90.00
#
_symmetry.space_group_name_H-M   'P 1'
#
loop_
_entity.id
_entity.type
_entity.pdbx_description
1 polymer ?
#
loop_
_entity_poly.entity_id
_entity_poly.type
_entity_poly.pdbx_seq_one_letter_code
_entity_poly.pdbx_strand_id
1 'polypeptide(L)'
;MYFRKVKLKNYRNFSSLTIDLDSNLNIFIGNNAQGKTNLLEGLNLIIKGSSYRTKEDREAIKWNNESAYLFGEINKDGENIQISLALERKSEGFYKNKLIKTIK
;
A
#
# COMPACT_ATOMS: atom_id res chain seq x y z
N MET A 1 14.49 9.64 -3.27
CA MET A 1 13.75 8.40 -2.96
C MET A 1 12.41 8.43 -3.69
N TYR A 2 12.07 7.39 -4.44
CA TYR A 2 10.79 7.28 -5.16
C TYR A 2 10.34 5.82 -5.24
N PHE A 3 9.03 5.58 -5.38
CA PHE A 3 8.52 4.24 -5.70
C PHE A 3 8.75 3.94 -7.18
N ARG A 4 9.27 2.76 -7.50
CA ARG A 4 9.36 2.21 -8.86
C ARG A 4 8.14 1.36 -9.21
N LYS A 5 7.64 0.62 -8.22
CA LYS A 5 6.52 -0.30 -8.41
C LYS A 5 5.67 -0.34 -7.16
N VAL A 6 4.36 -0.44 -7.36
CA VAL A 6 3.38 -0.58 -6.29
C VAL A 6 2.45 -1.71 -6.64
N LYS A 7 2.19 -2.60 -5.67
CA LYS A 7 1.17 -3.64 -5.79
C LYS A 7 0.23 -3.55 -4.60
N LEU A 8 -1.07 -3.49 -4.87
CA LEU A 8 -2.12 -3.49 -3.86
C LEU A 8 -3.06 -4.66 -4.15
N LYS A 9 -3.36 -5.47 -3.13
CA LYS A 9 -4.31 -6.57 -3.22
C LYS A 9 -5.31 -6.44 -2.08
N ASN A 10 -6.59 -6.50 -2.41
CA ASN A 10 -7.71 -6.40 -1.47
C ASN A 10 -7.62 -5.17 -0.55
N TYR A 11 -7.10 -4.05 -1.06
CA TYR A 11 -6.92 -2.83 -0.29
C TYR A 11 -7.93 -1.77 -0.73
N ARG A 12 -8.73 -1.26 0.22
CA ARG A 12 -9.82 -0.31 0.00
C ARG A 12 -10.73 -0.77 -1.15
N ASN A 13 -10.84 0.01 -2.22
CA ASN A 13 -11.65 -0.35 -3.40
C ASN A 13 -10.91 -1.25 -4.40
N PHE A 14 -9.59 -1.46 -4.27
CA PHE A 14 -8.80 -2.28 -5.19
C PHE A 14 -8.86 -3.76 -4.83
N SER A 15 -9.35 -4.61 -5.76
CA SER A 15 -9.17 -6.06 -5.67
C SER A 15 -7.72 -6.45 -5.98
N SER A 16 -7.18 -5.91 -7.07
CA SER A 16 -5.79 -6.00 -7.46
C SER A 16 -5.39 -4.75 -8.25
N LEU A 17 -4.22 -4.21 -7.94
CA LEU A 17 -3.62 -3.10 -8.66
C LEU A 17 -2.11 -3.35 -8.72
N THR A 18 -1.51 -3.18 -9.91
CA THR A 18 -0.07 -3.13 -10.08
C THR A 18 0.25 -1.95 -10.97
N ILE A 19 1.12 -1.06 -10.50
CA ILE A 19 1.53 0.14 -11.22
C ILE A 19 3.04 0.24 -11.16
N ASP A 20 3.67 0.49 -12.31
CA ASP A 20 5.03 0.96 -12.41
C ASP A 20 5.01 2.50 -12.46
N LEU A 21 5.91 3.14 -11.70
CA LEU A 21 5.94 4.58 -11.48
C LEU A 21 7.22 5.19 -12.03
N ASP A 22 7.08 6.36 -12.63
CA ASP A 22 8.18 7.17 -13.11
C ASP A 22 8.89 7.89 -11.95
N SER A 23 10.20 8.14 -12.06
CA SER A 23 10.96 8.82 -11.03
C SER A 23 10.65 10.32 -10.92
N ASN A 24 10.04 10.92 -11.95
CA ASN A 24 9.82 12.36 -12.07
C ASN A 24 8.37 12.72 -11.77
N LEU A 25 7.43 12.37 -12.67
CA LEU A 25 6.04 12.80 -12.58
C LEU A 25 5.08 11.66 -12.91
N ASN A 26 4.14 11.42 -11.98
CA ASN A 26 3.06 10.46 -12.15
C ASN A 26 1.74 11.20 -12.01
N ILE A 27 0.89 11.18 -13.05
CA ILE A 27 -0.41 11.85 -13.05
C ILE A 27 -1.50 10.78 -13.03
N PHE A 28 -2.33 10.79 -11.98
CA PHE A 28 -3.50 9.92 -11.87
C PHE A 28 -4.77 10.70 -12.14
N ILE A 29 -5.48 10.37 -13.22
CA ILE A 29 -6.69 11.08 -13.68
C ILE A 29 -7.90 10.15 -13.55
N GLY A 30 -9.04 10.71 -13.17
CA GLY A 30 -10.31 10.01 -13.12
C GLY A 30 -11.31 10.73 -12.22
N ASN A 31 -12.54 10.23 -12.17
CA ASN A 31 -13.60 10.80 -11.34
C ASN A 31 -13.32 10.66 -9.84
N ASN A 32 -14.05 11.41 -9.02
CA ASN A 32 -14.03 11.25 -7.57
C ASN A 32 -14.46 9.83 -7.17
N ALA A 33 -14.01 9.39 -5.99
CA ALA A 33 -14.25 8.06 -5.44
C ALA A 33 -13.70 6.86 -6.25
N GLN A 34 -12.90 7.08 -7.30
CA GLN A 34 -12.29 6.01 -8.10
C GLN A 34 -11.01 5.39 -7.48
N GLY A 35 -10.62 5.82 -6.27
CA GLY A 35 -9.48 5.25 -5.55
C GLY A 35 -8.14 5.99 -5.74
N LYS A 36 -8.12 7.16 -6.38
CA LYS A 36 -6.90 7.99 -6.48
C LYS A 36 -6.32 8.34 -5.09
N THR A 37 -7.17 8.80 -4.18
CA THR A 37 -6.77 9.05 -2.78
C THR A 37 -6.36 7.76 -2.07
N ASN A 38 -7.08 6.65 -2.29
CA ASN A 38 -6.73 5.35 -1.70
C ASN A 38 -5.33 4.90 -2.14
N LEU A 39 -4.96 5.09 -3.41
CA LEU A 39 -3.60 4.78 -3.87
C LEU A 39 -2.55 5.55 -3.05
N LEU A 40 -2.70 6.87 -2.92
CA LEU A 40 -1.77 7.70 -2.14
C LEU A 40 -1.74 7.33 -0.65
N GLU A 41 -2.89 7.02 -0.06
CA GLU A 41 -2.98 6.51 1.31
C GLU A 41 -2.25 5.17 1.46
N GLY A 42 -2.36 4.28 0.49
CA GLY A 42 -1.67 2.99 0.46
C GLY A 42 -0.15 3.16 0.46
N LEU A 43 0.38 4.07 -0.37
CA LEU A 43 1.82 4.38 -0.40
C LEU A 43 2.31 4.91 0.95
N ASN A 44 1.57 5.86 1.53
CA ASN A 44 1.88 6.42 2.84
C ASN A 44 1.81 5.34 3.95
N LEU A 45 0.81 4.45 3.89
CA LEU A 45 0.63 3.36 4.85
C LEU A 45 1.79 2.34 4.79
N ILE A 46 2.25 1.98 3.59
CA ILE A 46 3.41 1.09 3.41
C ILE A 46 4.67 1.71 4.03
N ILE A 47 4.94 2.99 3.76
CA ILE A 47 6.14 3.68 4.28
C ILE A 47 6.08 3.81 5.80
N LYS A 48 4.99 4.35 6.35
CA LYS A 48 4.88 4.63 7.79
C LYS A 48 4.68 3.36 8.61
N GLY A 49 4.04 2.34 8.06
CA GLY A 49 3.65 1.15 8.83
C GLY A 49 2.49 1.36 9.79
N SER A 50 1.91 2.57 9.84
CA SER A 50 0.72 2.96 10.59
C SER A 50 -0.10 3.94 9.74
N SER A 51 -1.44 3.83 9.78
CA SER A 51 -2.30 4.88 9.22
C SER A 51 -2.28 6.08 10.15
N TYR A 52 -2.41 7.28 9.57
CA TYR A 52 -2.59 8.53 10.32
C TYR A 52 -3.94 8.56 11.08
N ARG A 53 -4.93 7.76 10.65
CA ARG A 53 -6.19 7.49 11.36
C ARG A 53 -6.13 6.09 11.95
N THR A 54 -5.89 5.98 13.25
CA THR A 54 -5.83 4.72 14.00
C THR A 54 -7.10 3.86 13.90
N LYS A 55 -8.24 4.45 13.49
CA LYS A 55 -9.51 3.75 13.23
C LYS A 55 -9.64 3.16 11.81
N GLU A 56 -8.87 3.62 10.82
CA GLU A 56 -9.04 3.21 9.40
C GLU A 56 -8.28 1.95 9.02
N ASP A 57 -7.31 1.49 9.82
CA ASP A 57 -6.54 0.27 9.50
C ASP A 57 -7.49 -0.95 9.32
N ARG A 58 -8.59 -1.03 10.09
CA ARG A 58 -9.64 -2.07 9.93
C ARG A 58 -10.47 -1.91 8.66
N GLU A 59 -10.54 -0.71 8.08
CA GLU A 59 -11.24 -0.39 6.83
C GLU A 59 -10.30 -0.43 5.61
N ALA A 60 -9.01 -0.65 5.83
CA ALA A 60 -8.02 -0.80 4.77
C ALA A 60 -8.23 -2.09 3.96
N ILE A 61 -8.74 -3.15 4.59
CA ILE A 61 -9.06 -4.40 3.89
C ILE A 61 -10.41 -4.25 3.18
N LYS A 62 -10.41 -4.45 1.86
CA LYS A 62 -11.58 -4.46 1.00
C LYS A 62 -12.68 -5.34 1.60
N TRP A 63 -13.94 -4.91 1.46
CA TRP A 63 -15.07 -5.67 1.97
C TRP A 63 -15.08 -7.12 1.47
N ASN A 64 -15.61 -8.01 2.31
CA ASN A 64 -15.66 -9.46 2.09
C ASN A 64 -14.29 -10.13 1.90
N ASN A 65 -13.21 -9.50 2.36
CA ASN A 65 -11.88 -10.11 2.40
C ASN A 65 -11.34 -10.13 3.83
N GLU A 66 -10.59 -11.19 4.14
CA GLU A 66 -9.95 -11.39 5.44
C GLU A 66 -8.57 -10.74 5.52
N SER A 67 -7.93 -10.49 4.38
CA SER A 67 -6.58 -9.92 4.34
C SER A 67 -6.39 -8.95 3.17
N ALA A 68 -5.41 -8.06 3.34
CA ALA A 68 -4.91 -7.17 2.31
C ALA A 68 -3.38 -7.21 2.27
N TYR A 69 -2.83 -7.01 1.09
CA TYR A 69 -1.39 -6.98 0.87
C TYR A 69 -1.02 -5.74 0.09
N LEU A 70 -0.05 -5.01 0.61
CA LEU A 70 0.52 -3.84 -0.03
C LEU A 70 2.02 -4.05 -0.18
N PHE A 71 2.56 -3.71 -1.34
CA PHE A 71 3.97 -3.86 -1.66
C PHE A 71 4.47 -2.66 -2.45
N GLY A 72 5.69 -2.25 -2.14
CA GLY A 72 6.42 -1.20 -2.84
C GLY A 72 7.85 -1.60 -3.12
N GLU A 73 8.31 -1.32 -4.34
CA GLU A 73 9.73 -1.21 -4.67
C GLU A 73 10.11 0.26 -4.67
N ILE A 74 11.13 0.61 -3.92
CA ILE A 74 11.57 1.98 -3.70
C ILE A 74 13.03 2.08 -4.11
N ASN A 75 13.35 3.05 -4.96
CA ASN A 75 14.74 3.45 -5.15
C ASN A 75 15.09 4.54 -4.14
N LYS A 76 16.16 4.32 -3.37
CA LYS A 76 16.72 5.30 -2.44
C LYS A 76 18.23 5.33 -2.66
N ASP A 77 18.73 6.46 -3.14
CA ASP A 77 20.16 6.73 -3.32
C ASP A 77 20.89 5.63 -4.13
N GLY A 78 20.21 5.09 -5.15
CA GLY A 78 20.71 3.99 -5.98
C GLY A 78 20.37 2.59 -5.48
N GLU A 79 20.03 2.43 -4.20
CA GLU A 79 19.63 1.13 -3.63
C GLU A 79 18.17 0.80 -3.92
N ASN A 80 17.87 -0.49 -4.10
CA ASN A 80 16.50 -0.98 -4.26
C ASN A 80 15.98 -1.58 -2.95
N ILE A 81 14.96 -0.95 -2.39
CA ILE A 81 14.32 -1.35 -1.15
C ILE A 81 12.95 -1.92 -1.47
N GLN A 82 12.70 -3.14 -1.02
CA GLN A 82 11.37 -3.74 -1.04
C GLN A 82 10.72 -3.60 0.32
N ILE A 83 9.49 -3.11 0.32
CA ILE A 83 8.69 -2.96 1.51
C ILE A 83 7.33 -3.58 1.28
N SER A 84 6.86 -4.35 2.26
CA SER A 84 5.55 -4.96 2.20
C SER A 84 4.82 -4.86 3.53
N LEU A 85 3.50 -4.81 3.41
CA LEU A 85 2.59 -4.74 4.54
C LEU A 85 1.45 -5.72 4.30
N ALA A 86 1.33 -6.70 5.18
CA ALA A 86 0.21 -7.62 5.26
C ALA A 86 -0.73 -7.17 6.38
N LEU A 87 -2.02 -7.08 6.06
CA LEU A 87 -3.10 -6.78 6.99
C LEU A 87 -4.01 -8.00 7.06
N GLU A 88 -4.39 -8.43 8.26
CA GLU A 88 -5.27 -9.59 8.47
C GLU A 88 -6.35 -9.27 9.51
N ARG A 89 -7.59 -9.65 9.22
CA ARG A 89 -8.69 -9.72 10.18
C ARG A 89 -8.55 -11.05 10.93
N LYS A 90 -8.49 -11.01 12.26
CA LYS A 90 -8.60 -12.19 13.12
C LYS A 90 -9.90 -12.13 13.90
N SER A 91 -10.39 -13.29 14.34
CA SER A 91 -11.62 -13.43 15.15
C SER A 91 -11.63 -12.53 16.40
N GLU A 92 -10.46 -12.24 16.97
CA GLU A 92 -10.31 -11.42 18.19
C GLU A 92 -9.64 -10.05 17.93
N GLY A 93 -9.41 -9.64 16.68
CA GLY A 93 -8.76 -8.35 16.43
C GLY A 93 -8.24 -8.10 15.01
N PHE A 94 -7.39 -7.08 14.89
CA PHE A 94 -6.75 -6.70 13.63
C PHE A 94 -5.25 -6.90 13.76
N TYR A 95 -4.64 -7.69 12.85
CA TYR A 95 -3.22 -7.98 12.86
C TYR A 95 -2.52 -7.29 11.69
N LYS A 96 -1.34 -6.76 11.96
CA LYS A 96 -0.54 -6.01 11.01
C LYS A 96 0.90 -6.50 11.04
N ASN A 97 1.38 -7.01 9.90
CA ASN A 97 2.76 -7.44 9.76
C ASN A 97 3.45 -6.62 8.67
N LYS A 98 4.53 -5.94 9.04
CA LYS A 98 5.33 -5.13 8.14
C LYS A 98 6.70 -5.77 7.97
N LEU A 99 7.08 -6.02 6.72
CA LEU A 99 8.38 -6.57 6.36
C LEU A 99 9.11 -5.57 5.47
N ILE A 100 10.36 -5.28 5.82
CA ILE A 100 11.27 -4.44 5.05
C ILE A 100 12.45 -5.30 4.65
N LYS A 101 12.75 -5.35 3.36
CA LYS A 101 13.89 -6.08 2.80
C LYS A 101 14.69 -5.13 1.89
N THR A 102 15.94 -4.91 2.24
CA THR A 102 16.88 -4.22 1.35
C THR A 102 17.45 -5.24 0.36
N ILE A 103 17.38 -4.93 -0.93
CA ILE A 103 18.02 -5.73 -1.98
C ILE A 103 19.24 -4.94 -2.46
N LYS A 104 20.41 -5.50 -2.19
CA LYS A 104 21.68 -5.02 -2.76
C LYS A 104 21.83 -5.53 -4.18
#